data_AF-A0A1V5NPH1-F1
#
_entry.id   AF-A0A1V5NPH1-F1
#
_cell.length_a   1.000
_cell.length_b   1.000
_cell.length_c   1.000
_cell.angle_alpha   90.00
_cell.angle_beta   90.00
_cell.angle_gamma   90.00
#
_symmetry.space_group_name_H-M   'P 1'
#
loop_
_entity.id
_entity.type
_entity.pdbx_description
1 polymer ?
#
loop_
_entity_poly.entity_id
_entity_poly.type
_entity_poly.pdbx_seq_one_letter_code
_entity_poly.pdbx_strand_id
1 'polypeptide(L)'
;MIVKRFIAVLSADFKYKEIKIVTDIEGEHFFSRGKEVLSPGWKEVYGLDISSENMEEDALPEQTLKEIKKGEKPEVKKIVLIKSHTKAPGRLTEADLLSRMEKANLGTPATRAEIIEKIISSFYVERNGKQLSPTSKGKQLVSLVPDMVKSADLTSQWENYLELISKGKAEPNKFMADIRLKTRELIEEVKSSNKTFKLDNITKEKCPMCGKYMLSVTDKRKRAMLICQDRECGYRENVFKKNDGDLSISKKEKAINKKLISQYSDNTQNSGLNLGDLLKNFIDKK
;
A
#
# COMPACT_ATOMS: atom_id res chain seq x y z
N MET A 1 14.29 10.68 -12.73
CA MET A 1 14.49 9.24 -12.46
C MET A 1 14.61 8.41 -13.74
N ILE A 2 13.63 8.48 -14.66
CA ILE A 2 13.62 7.67 -15.90
C ILE A 2 14.81 7.97 -16.82
N VAL A 3 15.05 9.25 -17.14
CA VAL A 3 16.18 9.69 -18.01
C VAL A 3 17.53 9.25 -17.45
N LYS A 4 17.77 9.46 -16.15
CA LYS A 4 18.99 8.98 -15.47
C LYS A 4 19.18 7.48 -15.62
N ARG A 5 18.11 6.68 -15.48
CA ARG A 5 18.21 5.22 -15.64
C ARG A 5 18.49 4.81 -17.08
N PHE A 6 17.87 5.45 -18.06
CA PHE A 6 18.15 5.20 -19.47
C PHE A 6 19.62 5.48 -19.81
N ILE A 7 20.16 6.62 -19.39
CA ILE A 7 21.58 6.99 -19.61
C ILE A 7 22.52 6.02 -18.88
N ALA A 8 22.17 5.59 -17.66
CA ALA A 8 22.97 4.64 -16.89
C ALA A 8 23.10 3.26 -17.56
N VAL A 9 22.07 2.77 -18.27
CA VAL A 9 22.13 1.50 -19.01
C VAL A 9 23.14 1.56 -20.17
N LEU A 10 23.37 2.75 -20.73
CA LEU A 10 24.33 2.96 -21.83
C LEU A 10 25.74 3.32 -21.34
N SER A 11 25.93 3.45 -20.03
CA SER A 11 27.21 3.83 -19.42
C SER A 11 28.10 2.62 -19.17
N ALA A 12 29.40 2.85 -18.98
CA ALA A 12 30.36 1.79 -18.68
C ALA A 12 30.09 1.12 -17.32
N ASP A 13 30.60 -0.10 -17.16
CA ASP A 13 30.49 -0.86 -15.91
C ASP A 13 31.15 -0.15 -14.73
N PHE A 14 30.51 -0.20 -13.56
CA PHE A 14 31.12 0.19 -12.30
C PHE A 14 32.16 -0.85 -11.87
N LYS A 15 33.45 -0.50 -11.94
CA LYS A 15 34.56 -1.37 -11.58
C LYS A 15 35.09 -1.03 -10.19
N TYR A 16 35.18 -2.02 -9.33
CA TYR A 16 35.74 -1.89 -7.99
C TYR A 16 36.60 -3.10 -7.64
N LYS A 17 37.60 -2.87 -6.79
CA LYS A 17 38.42 -3.91 -6.17
C LYS A 17 37.88 -4.16 -4.77
N GLU A 18 37.50 -5.40 -4.50
CA GLU A 18 37.11 -5.82 -3.16
C GLU A 18 38.30 -6.44 -2.44
N ILE A 19 38.60 -5.94 -1.25
CA ILE A 19 39.69 -6.43 -0.40
C ILE A 19 39.05 -7.11 0.81
N LYS A 20 39.33 -8.41 0.97
CA LYS A 20 38.96 -9.18 2.17
C LYS A 20 40.21 -9.48 2.96
N ILE A 21 40.23 -9.09 4.21
CA ILE A 21 41.36 -9.28 5.13
C ILE A 21 40.88 -10.18 6.26
N VAL A 22 41.63 -11.25 6.49
CA VAL A 22 41.46 -12.13 7.65
C VAL A 22 42.65 -11.88 8.56
N THR A 23 42.39 -11.36 9.74
CA THR A 23 43.42 -11.09 10.76
C THR A 23 43.30 -12.15 11.84
N ASP A 24 44.39 -12.85 12.10
CA ASP A 24 44.52 -13.77 13.24
C ASP A 24 45.04 -12.99 14.45
N ILE A 25 44.30 -13.02 15.55
CA ILE A 25 44.70 -12.44 16.84
C ILE A 25 44.52 -13.53 17.89
N GLU A 26 45.63 -14.05 18.43
CA GLU A 26 45.64 -15.09 19.47
C GLU A 26 44.78 -16.33 19.14
N GLY A 27 44.68 -16.70 17.85
CA GLY A 27 43.90 -17.85 17.39
C GLY A 27 42.45 -17.53 17.00
N GLU A 28 42.00 -16.28 17.17
CA GLU A 28 40.68 -15.81 16.72
C GLU A 28 40.77 -15.10 15.36
N HIS A 29 39.80 -15.35 14.48
CA HIS A 29 39.78 -14.79 13.12
C HIS A 29 38.84 -13.59 13.00
N PHE A 30 39.39 -12.43 12.65
CA PHE A 30 38.65 -11.20 12.39
C PHE A 30 38.55 -10.92 10.90
N PHE A 31 37.34 -10.63 10.42
CA PHE A 31 37.07 -10.35 9.02
C PHE A 31 36.90 -8.84 8.79
N SER A 32 37.71 -8.28 7.90
CA SER A 32 37.57 -6.91 7.42
C SER A 32 37.33 -6.91 5.92
N ARG A 33 36.31 -6.16 5.49
CA ARG A 33 35.98 -5.95 4.07
C ARG A 33 36.26 -4.50 3.71
N GLY A 34 36.85 -4.28 2.55
CA GLY A 34 37.08 -2.96 1.99
C GLY A 34 36.81 -2.93 0.50
N LYS A 35 36.51 -1.75 0.00
CA LYS A 35 36.16 -1.53 -1.40
C LYS A 35 36.87 -0.32 -1.94
N GLU A 36 37.59 -0.50 -3.04
CA GLU A 36 38.27 0.56 -3.76
C GLU A 36 37.61 0.72 -5.13
N VAL A 37 37.13 1.92 -5.43
CA VAL A 37 36.47 2.21 -6.72
C VAL A 37 37.55 2.48 -7.77
N LEU A 38 37.63 1.61 -8.77
CA LEU A 38 38.56 1.77 -9.90
C LEU A 38 37.96 2.63 -11.01
N SER A 39 36.66 2.46 -11.28
CA SER A 39 35.92 3.27 -12.23
C SER A 39 34.45 3.41 -11.79
N PRO A 40 33.92 4.65 -11.69
CA PRO A 40 32.56 4.89 -11.23
C PRO A 40 31.49 4.42 -12.23
N GLY A 41 31.80 4.37 -13.53
CA GLY A 41 30.88 3.89 -14.57
C GLY A 41 29.47 4.49 -14.46
N TRP A 42 28.45 3.65 -14.63
CA TRP A 42 27.04 4.05 -14.53
C TRP A 42 26.63 4.71 -13.19
N LYS A 43 27.38 4.52 -12.10
CA LYS A 43 27.08 5.18 -10.81
C LYS A 43 27.25 6.69 -10.87
N GLU A 44 28.10 7.19 -11.77
CA GLU A 44 28.32 8.63 -11.96
C GLU A 44 27.04 9.36 -12.38
N VAL A 45 26.24 8.72 -13.24
CA VAL A 45 24.96 9.26 -13.76
C VAL A 45 23.92 9.50 -12.67
N TYR A 46 23.98 8.69 -11.60
CA TYR A 46 23.06 8.82 -10.48
C TYR A 46 23.52 9.85 -9.44
N GLY A 47 24.81 10.19 -9.40
CA GLY A 47 25.41 10.99 -8.34
C GLY A 47 25.59 10.22 -7.03
N LEU A 48 26.25 10.84 -6.05
CA LEU A 48 26.49 10.33 -4.70
C LEU A 48 25.21 10.00 -3.89
N ASP A 49 24.02 10.25 -4.43
CA ASP A 49 22.73 10.04 -3.76
C ASP A 49 22.35 8.57 -3.55
N ILE A 50 23.06 7.60 -4.17
CA ILE A 50 22.74 6.16 -4.02
C ILE A 50 23.44 5.49 -2.83
N SER A 51 24.48 6.08 -2.26
CA SER A 51 25.26 5.41 -1.21
C SER A 51 24.52 5.25 0.13
N SER A 52 23.36 5.90 0.31
CA SER A 52 22.61 5.90 1.57
C SER A 52 21.34 5.04 1.57
N GLU A 53 20.83 4.58 0.41
CA GLU A 53 19.53 3.89 0.34
C GLU A 53 19.62 2.35 0.34
N ASN A 54 20.80 1.77 0.13
CA ASN A 54 21.01 0.30 0.06
C ASN A 54 22.07 -0.21 1.05
N MET A 55 22.20 0.41 2.23
CA MET A 55 22.94 -0.24 3.32
C MET A 55 22.01 -1.28 3.96
N GLU A 56 22.22 -2.55 3.65
CA GLU A 56 21.79 -3.64 4.52
C GLU A 56 22.40 -3.36 5.91
N GLU A 57 21.57 -3.17 6.93
CA GLU A 57 22.03 -2.84 8.30
C GLU A 57 22.99 -3.89 8.89
N ASP A 58 23.02 -5.10 8.32
CA ASP A 58 23.87 -6.22 8.73
C ASP A 58 25.15 -6.38 7.88
N ALA A 59 25.35 -5.56 6.85
CA ALA A 59 26.59 -5.59 6.08
C ALA A 59 27.72 -4.86 6.82
N LEU A 60 28.91 -5.46 6.88
CA LEU A 60 30.11 -4.80 7.38
C LEU A 60 30.30 -3.45 6.66
N PRO A 61 30.62 -2.37 7.39
CA PRO A 61 30.72 -1.03 6.81
C PRO A 61 31.69 -1.03 5.63
N GLU A 62 31.24 -0.56 4.46
CA GLU A 62 32.10 -0.36 3.30
C GLU A 62 33.14 0.72 3.66
N GLN A 63 34.37 0.29 3.97
CA GLN A 63 35.50 1.17 4.26
C GLN A 63 36.50 1.12 3.11
N THR A 64 37.15 2.26 2.84
CA THR A 64 38.27 2.31 1.91
C THR A 64 39.50 1.74 2.61
N LEU A 65 39.78 0.46 2.38
CA LEU A 65 41.00 -0.17 2.87
C LEU A 65 42.13 0.11 1.87
N LYS A 66 43.24 0.65 2.37
CA LYS A 66 44.49 0.71 1.61
C LYS A 66 45.04 -0.71 1.46
N GLU A 67 45.85 -0.94 0.45
CA GLU A 67 46.49 -2.24 0.22
C GLU A 67 47.38 -2.63 1.42
N ILE A 68 46.96 -3.67 2.15
CA ILE A 68 47.74 -4.29 3.22
C ILE A 68 48.49 -5.49 2.64
N LYS A 69 49.78 -5.64 2.99
CA LYS A 69 50.57 -6.80 2.52
C LYS A 69 50.36 -8.00 3.45
N LYS A 70 50.28 -9.19 2.86
CA LYS A 70 50.17 -10.45 3.62
C LYS A 70 51.41 -10.62 4.52
N GLY A 71 51.19 -10.78 5.82
CA GLY A 71 52.26 -10.94 6.82
C GLY A 71 52.61 -9.68 7.61
N GLU A 72 51.95 -8.56 7.33
CA GLU A 72 52.04 -7.37 8.16
C GLU A 72 51.41 -7.64 9.55
N LYS A 73 52.05 -7.14 10.61
CA LYS A 73 51.61 -7.33 12.00
C LYS A 73 50.94 -6.05 12.50
N PRO A 74 49.61 -5.91 12.37
CA PRO A 74 48.92 -4.73 12.87
C PRO A 74 48.90 -4.70 14.41
N GLU A 75 49.04 -3.51 14.98
CA GLU A 75 48.88 -3.29 16.42
C GLU A 75 47.40 -3.12 16.78
N VAL A 76 46.93 -3.85 17.80
CA VAL A 76 45.55 -3.76 18.29
C VAL A 76 45.39 -2.51 19.16
N LYS A 77 44.76 -1.47 18.60
CA LYS A 77 44.53 -0.21 19.34
C LYS A 77 43.39 -0.28 20.36
N LYS A 78 42.32 -1.01 20.04
CA LYS A 78 41.11 -1.08 20.86
C LYS A 78 40.32 -2.34 20.55
N ILE A 79 39.86 -3.02 21.60
CA ILE A 79 38.93 -4.14 21.52
C ILE A 79 37.58 -3.65 22.04
N VAL A 80 36.52 -3.79 21.24
CA VAL A 80 35.16 -3.41 21.61
C VAL A 80 34.26 -4.62 21.44
N LEU A 81 33.66 -5.07 22.53
CA LEU A 81 32.65 -6.12 22.50
C LEU A 81 31.30 -5.50 22.12
N ILE A 82 30.81 -5.83 20.92
CA ILE A 82 29.52 -5.36 20.42
C ILE A 82 28.46 -6.41 20.78
N LYS A 83 27.62 -6.10 21.77
CA LYS A 83 26.42 -6.90 22.04
C LYS A 83 25.33 -6.48 21.06
N SER A 84 24.89 -7.39 20.20
CA SER A 84 23.79 -7.17 19.27
C SER A 84 22.60 -8.07 19.64
N HIS A 85 21.41 -7.66 19.22
CA HIS A 85 20.18 -8.42 19.35
C HIS A 85 19.58 -8.66 17.97
N THR A 86 18.97 -9.82 17.77
CA THR A 86 18.20 -10.11 16.55
C THR A 86 17.02 -9.15 16.45
N LYS A 87 16.88 -8.48 15.30
CA LYS A 87 15.71 -7.65 15.02
C LYS A 87 14.63 -8.51 14.37
N ALA A 88 13.36 -8.21 14.69
CA ALA A 88 12.24 -8.81 13.96
C ALA A 88 12.27 -8.34 12.50
N PRO A 89 11.75 -9.15 11.55
CA PRO A 89 11.66 -8.75 10.15
C PRO A 89 10.91 -7.43 9.99
N GLY A 90 11.48 -6.49 9.23
CA GLY A 90 10.84 -5.23 8.92
C GLY A 90 9.48 -5.42 8.23
N ARG A 91 8.54 -4.50 8.48
CA ARG A 91 7.28 -4.46 7.74
C ARG A 91 7.55 -4.09 6.29
N LEU A 92 6.72 -4.62 5.39
CA LEU A 92 6.83 -4.35 3.97
C LEU A 92 6.48 -2.90 3.65
N THR A 93 7.29 -2.26 2.81
CA THR A 93 6.89 -1.06 2.09
C THR A 93 6.07 -1.43 0.84
N GLU A 94 5.50 -0.45 0.16
CA GLU A 94 4.84 -0.68 -1.13
C GLU A 94 5.81 -1.23 -2.18
N ALA A 95 7.06 -0.75 -2.20
CA ALA A 95 8.09 -1.23 -3.10
C ALA A 95 8.46 -2.70 -2.81
N ASP A 96 8.59 -3.07 -1.53
CA ASP A 96 8.85 -4.46 -1.13
C ASP A 96 7.70 -5.38 -1.52
N LEU A 97 6.46 -4.93 -1.31
CA LEU A 97 5.27 -5.69 -1.67
C LEU A 97 5.17 -5.87 -3.19
N LEU A 98 5.43 -4.82 -3.97
CA LEU A 98 5.49 -4.89 -5.43
C LEU A 98 6.53 -5.89 -5.91
N SER A 99 7.75 -5.86 -5.34
CA SER A 99 8.82 -6.80 -5.68
C SER A 99 8.45 -8.24 -5.33
N ARG A 100 7.79 -8.46 -4.20
CA ARG A 100 7.30 -9.80 -3.81
C ARG A 100 6.19 -10.30 -4.74
N MET A 101 5.26 -9.45 -5.14
CA MET A 101 4.22 -9.78 -6.11
C MET A 101 4.84 -10.16 -7.47
N GLU A 102 5.88 -9.43 -7.90
CA GLU A 102 6.63 -9.75 -9.12
C GLU A 102 7.31 -11.12 -9.04
N LYS A 103 8.03 -11.40 -7.96
CA LYS A 103 8.70 -12.69 -7.74
C LYS A 103 7.73 -13.87 -7.68
N ALA A 104 6.52 -13.64 -7.16
CA ALA A 104 5.46 -14.65 -7.11
C ALA A 104 4.66 -14.77 -8.42
N ASN A 105 4.99 -13.98 -9.44
CA ASN A 105 4.22 -13.84 -10.68
C ASN A 105 2.73 -13.54 -10.45
N LEU A 106 2.46 -12.65 -9.47
CA LEU A 106 1.12 -12.20 -9.12
C LEU A 106 0.80 -10.88 -9.80
N GLY A 107 -0.14 -10.93 -10.75
CA GLY A 107 -0.59 -9.79 -11.54
C GLY A 107 0.48 -9.28 -12.52
N THR A 108 0.01 -8.50 -13.50
CA THR A 108 0.85 -7.76 -14.45
C THR A 108 1.29 -6.41 -13.87
N PRO A 109 2.32 -5.74 -14.43
CA PRO A 109 2.80 -4.45 -13.94
C PRO A 109 1.69 -3.41 -13.72
N ALA A 110 0.68 -3.38 -14.58
CA ALA A 110 -0.46 -2.46 -14.44
C ALA A 110 -1.36 -2.79 -13.23
N THR A 111 -1.65 -4.07 -13.02
CA THR A 111 -2.60 -4.51 -11.97
C THR A 111 -2.02 -4.44 -10.56
N ARG A 112 -0.69 -4.58 -10.38
CA ARG A 112 -0.07 -4.65 -9.05
C ARG A 112 -0.28 -3.36 -8.23
N ALA A 113 -0.05 -2.21 -8.84
CA ALA A 113 -0.26 -0.91 -8.18
C ALA A 113 -1.74 -0.68 -7.84
N GLU A 114 -2.64 -1.07 -8.75
CA GLU A 114 -4.08 -0.99 -8.54
C GLU A 114 -4.55 -1.88 -7.38
N ILE A 115 -4.03 -3.11 -7.28
CA ILE A 115 -4.34 -4.05 -6.19
C ILE A 115 -3.92 -3.45 -4.84
N ILE A 116 -2.71 -2.87 -4.75
CA ILE A 116 -2.22 -2.23 -3.52
C ILE A 116 -3.14 -1.06 -3.12
N GLU A 117 -3.51 -0.18 -4.06
CA GLU A 117 -4.46 0.90 -3.77
C GLU A 117 -5.85 0.38 -3.38
N LYS A 118 -6.31 -0.72 -3.98
CA LYS A 118 -7.60 -1.33 -3.68
C LYS A 118 -7.66 -1.89 -2.26
N ILE A 119 -6.63 -2.59 -1.79
CA ILE A 119 -6.59 -3.12 -0.41
C ILE A 119 -6.46 -2.01 0.64
N ILE A 120 -5.80 -0.91 0.30
CA ILE A 120 -5.69 0.27 1.17
C ILE A 120 -7.03 1.01 1.23
N SER A 121 -7.62 1.34 0.07
CA SER A 121 -8.91 2.05 -0.02
C SER A 121 -10.08 1.24 0.54
N SER A 122 -9.96 -0.09 0.58
CA SER A 122 -10.92 -1.01 1.21
C SER A 122 -10.70 -1.20 2.72
N PHE A 123 -9.71 -0.53 3.31
CA PHE A 123 -9.34 -0.57 4.73
C PHE A 123 -8.88 -1.95 5.24
N TYR A 124 -8.28 -2.78 4.38
CA TYR A 124 -7.64 -4.04 4.80
C TYR A 124 -6.19 -3.84 5.26
N VAL A 125 -5.53 -2.83 4.70
CA VAL A 125 -4.16 -2.44 5.01
C VAL A 125 -4.13 -0.92 5.19
N GLU A 126 -3.30 -0.44 6.10
CA GLU A 126 -3.07 0.98 6.33
C GLU A 126 -1.58 1.35 6.18
N ARG A 127 -1.33 2.61 5.82
CA ARG A 127 0.01 3.19 5.70
C ARG A 127 0.46 3.71 7.06
N ASN A 128 1.53 3.13 7.60
CA ASN A 128 2.22 3.65 8.76
C ASN A 128 3.60 4.20 8.35
N GLY A 129 3.63 5.46 7.93
CA GLY A 129 4.83 6.05 7.32
C GLY A 129 5.08 5.44 5.95
N LYS A 130 6.27 4.88 5.71
CA LYS A 130 6.61 4.15 4.48
C LYS A 130 6.18 2.68 4.50
N GLN A 131 5.76 2.16 5.66
CA GLN A 131 5.44 0.75 5.86
C GLN A 131 3.93 0.48 5.78
N LEU A 132 3.58 -0.72 5.36
CA LEU A 132 2.21 -1.22 5.31
C LEU A 132 1.91 -2.09 6.54
N SER A 133 0.73 -1.90 7.13
CA SER A 133 0.27 -2.67 8.29
C SER A 133 -1.13 -3.22 8.05
N PRO A 134 -1.38 -4.53 8.29
CA PRO A 134 -2.71 -5.09 8.14
C PRO A 134 -3.62 -4.62 9.28
N THR A 135 -4.85 -4.22 8.93
CA THR A 135 -5.89 -3.83 9.90
C THR A 135 -6.51 -5.07 10.55
N SER A 136 -7.30 -4.88 11.62
CA SER A 136 -8.11 -5.95 12.23
C SER A 136 -8.99 -6.64 11.18
N LYS A 137 -9.69 -5.83 10.37
CA LYS A 137 -10.50 -6.27 9.22
C LYS A 137 -9.71 -7.12 8.24
N GLY A 138 -8.50 -6.69 7.86
CA GLY A 138 -7.63 -7.45 6.96
C GLY A 138 -7.23 -8.81 7.52
N LYS A 139 -6.83 -8.86 8.79
CA LYS A 139 -6.46 -10.12 9.47
C LYS A 139 -7.63 -11.08 9.58
N GLN A 140 -8.81 -10.58 9.94
CA GLN A 140 -10.02 -11.41 10.00
C GLN A 140 -10.43 -11.94 8.62
N LEU A 141 -10.33 -11.13 7.57
CA LEU A 141 -10.63 -11.63 6.22
C LEU A 141 -9.72 -12.82 5.86
N VAL A 142 -8.41 -12.70 6.14
CA VAL A 142 -7.45 -13.77 5.86
C VAL A 142 -7.71 -15.03 6.71
N SER A 143 -8.26 -14.93 7.92
CA SER A 143 -8.61 -16.12 8.71
C SER A 143 -9.91 -16.81 8.25
N LEU A 144 -10.81 -16.05 7.62
CA LEU A 144 -12.10 -16.54 7.12
C LEU A 144 -12.02 -17.21 5.75
N VAL A 145 -11.24 -16.63 4.84
CA VAL A 145 -11.11 -17.15 3.47
C VAL A 145 -10.54 -18.58 3.52
N PRO A 146 -10.91 -19.49 2.60
CA PRO A 146 -10.27 -20.80 2.47
C PRO A 146 -8.79 -20.71 2.08
N ASP A 147 -7.97 -21.67 2.52
CA ASP A 147 -6.51 -21.63 2.28
C ASP A 147 -6.15 -21.70 0.80
N MET A 148 -6.96 -22.41 0.00
CA MET A 148 -6.83 -22.47 -1.45
C MET A 148 -6.79 -21.08 -2.08
N VAL A 149 -7.72 -20.18 -1.69
CA VAL A 149 -7.89 -18.85 -2.31
C VAL A 149 -6.84 -17.84 -1.81
N LYS A 150 -6.22 -18.10 -0.66
CA LYS A 150 -5.13 -17.27 -0.11
C LYS A 150 -3.77 -17.62 -0.69
N SER A 151 -3.64 -18.74 -1.40
CA SER A 151 -2.37 -19.19 -1.95
C SER A 151 -1.93 -18.31 -3.12
N ALA A 152 -0.74 -17.72 -2.97
CA ALA A 152 -0.04 -17.03 -4.04
C ALA A 152 0.24 -17.97 -5.22
N ASP A 153 0.62 -19.21 -4.94
CA ASP A 153 1.00 -20.19 -5.96
C ASP A 153 -0.17 -20.54 -6.87
N LEU A 154 -1.38 -20.71 -6.30
CA LEU A 154 -2.57 -20.99 -7.11
C LEU A 154 -2.90 -19.82 -8.04
N THR A 155 -2.83 -18.59 -7.52
CA THR A 155 -3.09 -17.40 -8.32
C THR A 155 -2.05 -17.26 -9.44
N SER A 156 -0.77 -17.52 -9.13
CA SER A 156 0.32 -17.54 -10.11
C SER A 156 0.09 -18.55 -11.24
N GLN A 157 -0.40 -19.76 -10.90
CA GLN A 157 -0.77 -20.76 -11.90
C GLN A 157 -1.89 -20.29 -12.82
N TRP A 158 -2.87 -19.56 -12.30
CA TRP A 158 -3.95 -18.99 -13.12
C TRP A 158 -3.45 -17.87 -14.04
N GLU A 159 -2.58 -16.98 -13.55
CA GLU A 159 -1.93 -15.96 -14.39
C GLU A 159 -1.14 -16.61 -15.54
N ASN A 160 -0.38 -17.66 -15.25
CA ASN A 160 0.32 -18.44 -16.28
C ASN A 160 -0.64 -19.08 -17.30
N TYR A 161 -1.77 -19.62 -16.82
CA TYR A 161 -2.77 -20.21 -17.71
C TYR A 161 -3.39 -19.13 -18.63
N LEU A 162 -3.72 -17.96 -18.09
CA LEU A 162 -4.22 -16.82 -18.86
C LEU A 162 -3.19 -16.36 -19.92
N GLU A 163 -1.90 -16.39 -19.59
CA GLU A 163 -0.82 -16.11 -20.53
C GLU A 163 -0.71 -17.17 -21.64
N LEU A 164 -0.93 -18.45 -21.32
CA LEU A 164 -0.98 -19.50 -22.34
C LEU A 164 -2.19 -19.33 -23.28
N ILE A 165 -3.34 -18.92 -22.74
CA ILE A 165 -4.53 -18.59 -23.54
C ILE A 165 -4.22 -17.43 -24.48
N SER A 166 -3.59 -16.34 -24.00
CA SER A 166 -3.28 -15.18 -24.85
C SER A 166 -2.31 -15.53 -25.98
N LYS A 167 -1.44 -16.53 -25.78
CA LYS A 167 -0.54 -17.09 -26.80
C LYS A 167 -1.18 -18.17 -27.68
N GLY A 168 -2.47 -18.50 -27.47
CA GLY A 168 -3.18 -19.54 -28.21
C GLY A 168 -2.74 -20.98 -27.90
N LYS A 169 -2.02 -21.20 -26.79
CA LYS A 169 -1.49 -22.51 -26.37
C LYS A 169 -2.40 -23.28 -25.40
N ALA A 170 -3.49 -22.67 -24.96
CA ALA A 170 -4.45 -23.27 -24.04
C ALA A 170 -5.89 -22.87 -24.40
N GLU A 171 -6.85 -23.73 -24.08
CA GLU A 171 -8.26 -23.52 -24.39
C GLU A 171 -8.96 -22.68 -23.31
N PRO A 172 -9.62 -21.55 -23.69
CA PRO A 172 -10.38 -20.72 -22.74
C PRO A 172 -11.57 -21.45 -22.11
N ASN A 173 -12.25 -22.30 -22.89
CA ASN A 173 -13.46 -22.99 -22.44
C ASN A 173 -13.16 -23.97 -21.29
N LYS A 174 -12.04 -24.70 -21.40
CA LYS A 174 -11.58 -25.61 -20.36
C LYS A 174 -11.23 -24.86 -19.07
N PHE A 175 -10.50 -23.75 -19.19
CA PHE A 175 -10.18 -22.89 -18.04
C PHE A 175 -11.44 -22.41 -17.32
N MET A 176 -12.42 -21.90 -18.07
CA MET A 176 -13.67 -21.41 -17.49
C MET A 176 -14.50 -22.53 -16.85
N ALA A 177 -14.46 -23.75 -17.39
CA ALA A 177 -15.10 -24.91 -16.78
C ALA A 177 -14.46 -25.25 -15.42
N ASP A 178 -13.13 -25.27 -15.36
CA ASP A 178 -12.36 -25.56 -14.14
C ASP A 178 -12.62 -24.50 -13.06
N ILE A 179 -12.65 -23.21 -13.43
CA ILE A 179 -12.98 -22.11 -12.51
C ILE A 179 -14.39 -22.27 -11.94
N ARG A 180 -15.38 -22.60 -12.78
CA ARG A 180 -16.76 -22.82 -12.31
C ARG A 180 -16.85 -23.99 -11.34
N LEU A 181 -16.15 -25.08 -11.62
CA LEU A 181 -16.12 -26.26 -10.75
C LEU A 181 -15.50 -25.93 -9.39
N LYS A 182 -14.30 -25.33 -9.38
CA LYS A 182 -13.63 -24.88 -8.14
C LYS A 182 -14.47 -23.87 -7.36
N THR A 183 -15.15 -22.96 -8.04
CA THR A 183 -16.02 -21.96 -7.39
C THR A 183 -17.19 -22.63 -6.66
N ARG A 184 -17.79 -23.69 -7.25
CA ARG A 184 -18.85 -24.44 -6.58
C ARG A 184 -18.34 -25.13 -5.32
N GLU A 185 -17.18 -25.79 -5.40
CA GLU A 185 -16.54 -26.44 -4.25
C GLU A 185 -16.29 -25.45 -3.11
N LEU A 186 -15.74 -24.27 -3.44
CA LEU A 186 -15.50 -23.20 -2.46
C LEU A 186 -16.79 -22.67 -1.82
N ILE A 187 -17.87 -22.53 -2.60
CA ILE A 187 -19.16 -22.09 -2.05
C ILE A 187 -19.73 -23.11 -1.07
N GLU A 188 -19.65 -24.40 -1.39
CA GLU A 188 -20.12 -25.47 -0.48
C GLU A 188 -19.25 -25.54 0.79
N GLU A 189 -17.93 -25.40 0.67
CA GLU A 189 -17.03 -25.30 1.81
C GLU A 189 -17.42 -24.12 2.73
N VAL A 190 -17.64 -22.92 2.15
CA VAL A 190 -18.00 -21.73 2.91
C VAL A 190 -19.36 -21.89 3.61
N LYS A 191 -20.36 -22.47 2.94
CA LYS A 191 -21.67 -22.76 3.53
C LYS A 191 -21.58 -23.72 4.72
N SER A 192 -20.68 -24.70 4.65
CA SER A 192 -20.44 -25.65 5.74
C SER A 192 -19.63 -25.06 6.90
N SER A 193 -18.96 -23.93 6.67
CA SER A 193 -18.11 -23.29 7.68
C SER A 193 -18.94 -22.47 8.68
N ASN A 194 -18.67 -22.64 9.98
CA ASN A 194 -19.29 -21.86 11.06
C ASN A 194 -18.49 -20.62 11.45
N LYS A 195 -17.54 -20.18 10.60
CA LYS A 195 -16.67 -19.04 10.93
C LYS A 195 -17.45 -17.73 10.83
N THR A 196 -17.42 -16.92 11.88
CA THR A 196 -18.14 -15.63 11.94
C THR A 196 -17.19 -14.44 11.81
N PHE A 197 -17.57 -13.46 11.00
CA PHE A 197 -16.86 -12.19 10.88
C PHE A 197 -17.35 -11.21 11.95
N LYS A 198 -16.44 -10.59 12.71
CA LYS A 198 -16.77 -9.63 13.76
C LYS A 198 -16.19 -8.26 13.42
N LEU A 199 -17.02 -7.24 13.42
CA LEU A 199 -16.56 -5.88 13.17
C LEU A 199 -16.04 -5.26 14.48
N ASP A 200 -14.72 -5.21 14.63
CA ASP A 200 -14.07 -4.65 15.83
C ASP A 200 -14.15 -3.11 15.89
N ASN A 201 -14.44 -2.45 14.76
CA ASN A 201 -14.37 -1.00 14.63
C ASN A 201 -15.75 -0.31 14.72
N ILE A 202 -16.77 -0.96 15.29
CA ILE A 202 -18.12 -0.39 15.45
C ILE A 202 -18.09 0.74 16.49
N THR A 203 -18.63 1.90 16.14
CA THR A 203 -18.80 3.03 17.06
C THR A 203 -20.23 3.13 17.56
N LYS A 204 -20.46 3.99 18.56
CA LYS A 204 -21.81 4.29 19.07
C LYS A 204 -22.60 5.23 18.16
N GLU A 205 -21.97 5.82 17.14
CA GLU A 205 -22.63 6.77 16.24
C GLU A 205 -23.45 6.05 15.18
N LYS A 206 -24.67 6.54 14.94
CA LYS A 206 -25.60 5.97 13.96
C LYS A 206 -25.50 6.73 12.65
N CYS A 207 -25.50 5.98 11.54
CA CYS A 207 -25.54 6.52 10.20
C CYS A 207 -26.83 7.33 10.00
N PRO A 208 -26.76 8.61 9.57
CA PRO A 208 -27.93 9.46 9.38
C PRO A 208 -28.80 9.03 8.18
N MET A 209 -28.28 8.18 7.30
CA MET A 209 -28.99 7.69 6.12
C MET A 209 -29.74 6.38 6.38
N CYS A 210 -29.17 5.45 7.16
CA CYS A 210 -29.75 4.12 7.35
C CYS A 210 -29.90 3.66 8.82
N GLY A 211 -29.49 4.48 9.79
CA GLY A 211 -29.63 4.20 11.23
C GLY A 211 -28.71 3.13 11.82
N LYS A 212 -27.96 2.38 10.99
CA LYS A 212 -26.96 1.38 11.44
C LYS A 212 -25.75 2.07 12.09
N TYR A 213 -25.04 1.35 12.95
CA TYR A 213 -23.81 1.87 13.57
C TYR A 213 -22.71 2.11 12.54
N MET A 214 -21.93 3.16 12.78
CA MET A 214 -20.82 3.54 11.91
C MET A 214 -19.53 2.83 12.32
N LEU A 215 -18.62 2.68 11.37
CA LEU A 215 -17.30 2.11 11.54
C LEU A 215 -16.25 3.22 11.59
N SER A 216 -15.36 3.18 12.58
CA SER A 216 -14.21 4.09 12.64
C SER A 216 -13.07 3.56 11.79
N VAL A 217 -12.60 4.37 10.85
CA VAL A 217 -11.44 4.10 10.01
C VAL A 217 -10.53 5.31 9.90
N THR A 218 -9.29 5.10 9.47
CA THR A 218 -8.31 6.15 9.24
C THR A 218 -8.25 6.49 7.75
N ASP A 219 -8.37 7.78 7.41
CA ASP A 219 -8.21 8.26 6.03
C ASP A 219 -6.71 8.37 5.66
N LYS A 220 -6.40 8.59 4.37
CA LYS A 220 -5.03 8.79 3.83
C LYS A 220 -4.21 9.85 4.59
N ARG A 221 -4.89 10.80 5.23
CA ARG A 221 -4.27 11.88 6.06
C ARG A 221 -4.18 11.54 7.56
N LYS A 222 -4.34 10.26 7.95
CA LYS A 222 -4.39 9.79 9.35
C LYS A 222 -5.49 10.46 10.19
N ARG A 223 -6.57 10.91 9.55
CA ARG A 223 -7.73 11.50 10.23
C ARG A 223 -8.77 10.41 10.47
N ALA A 224 -9.42 10.44 11.63
CA ALA A 224 -10.54 9.54 11.91
C ALA A 224 -11.73 9.90 11.00
N MET A 225 -12.29 8.88 10.37
CA MET A 225 -13.47 8.95 9.51
C MET A 225 -14.45 7.88 9.97
N LEU A 226 -15.72 8.23 10.01
CA LEU A 226 -16.82 7.32 10.23
C LEU A 226 -17.40 6.91 8.88
N ILE A 227 -17.50 5.61 8.63
CA ILE A 227 -18.07 5.05 7.41
C ILE A 227 -19.26 4.16 7.80
N CYS A 228 -20.36 4.25 7.06
CA CYS A 228 -21.49 3.36 7.27
C CYS A 228 -21.06 1.89 7.08
N GLN A 229 -21.53 1.02 7.99
CA GLN A 229 -21.33 -0.43 7.87
C GLN A 229 -21.89 -1.00 6.55
N ASP A 230 -22.97 -0.40 6.06
CA ASP A 230 -23.64 -0.83 4.84
C ASP A 230 -22.99 -0.21 3.59
N ARG A 231 -22.54 -1.07 2.67
CA ARG A 231 -21.92 -0.65 1.41
C ARG A 231 -22.91 0.02 0.48
N GLU A 232 -24.18 -0.36 0.50
CA GLU A 232 -25.22 0.25 -0.34
C GLU A 232 -25.55 1.67 0.13
N CYS A 233 -25.44 1.92 1.44
CA CYS A 233 -25.67 3.24 2.01
C CYS A 233 -24.56 4.24 1.65
N GLY A 234 -23.30 3.81 1.65
CA GLY A 234 -22.17 4.62 1.17
C GLY A 234 -21.83 5.88 1.99
N TYR A 235 -22.53 6.18 3.09
CA TYR A 235 -22.32 7.40 3.88
C TYR A 235 -20.95 7.41 4.57
N ARG A 236 -20.25 8.56 4.49
CA ARG A 236 -18.93 8.79 5.10
C ARG A 236 -18.85 10.18 5.72
N GLU A 237 -18.26 10.27 6.90
CA GLU A 237 -18.12 11.51 7.64
C GLU A 237 -16.71 11.61 8.24
N ASN A 238 -15.98 12.68 7.91
CA ASN A 238 -14.76 13.03 8.64
C ASN A 238 -15.10 13.53 10.04
N VAL A 239 -14.43 12.96 11.05
CA VAL A 239 -14.47 13.44 12.42
C VAL A 239 -13.59 14.69 12.47
N PHE A 240 -14.20 15.86 12.29
CA PHE A 240 -13.53 17.12 12.57
C PHE A 240 -13.49 17.27 14.10
N LYS A 241 -12.30 17.38 14.69
CA LYS A 241 -12.18 17.93 16.04
C LYS A 241 -12.72 19.35 15.96
N LYS A 242 -13.92 19.59 16.52
CA LYS A 242 -14.40 20.95 16.75
C LYS A 242 -13.39 21.58 17.70
N ASN A 243 -12.70 22.62 17.24
CA ASN A 243 -12.16 23.59 18.16
C ASN A 243 -13.37 24.42 18.64
N ASP A 244 -13.51 24.56 19.95
CA ASP A 244 -14.57 25.34 20.56
C ASP A 244 -14.47 26.79 20.06
N GLY A 245 -15.37 27.20 19.16
CA GLY A 245 -15.45 28.58 18.69
C GLY A 245 -15.87 28.81 17.24
N ASP A 246 -15.94 27.79 16.38
CA ASP A 246 -16.25 28.02 14.95
C ASP A 246 -17.70 27.61 14.62
N LEU A 247 -18.56 28.59 14.32
CA LEU A 247 -19.96 28.44 13.88
C LEU A 247 -20.05 27.95 12.41
N SER A 248 -19.31 26.89 12.08
CA SER A 248 -19.41 26.25 10.78
C SER A 248 -20.74 25.48 10.69
N ILE A 249 -21.60 25.87 9.75
CA ILE A 249 -22.90 25.23 9.43
C ILE A 249 -22.74 23.72 9.36
N SER A 250 -23.54 23.02 10.16
CA SER A 250 -23.52 21.57 10.33
C SER A 250 -23.71 20.86 8.98
N LYS A 251 -23.05 19.72 8.77
CA LYS A 251 -23.29 18.89 7.57
C LYS A 251 -24.76 18.50 7.43
N LYS A 252 -25.49 18.41 8.55
CA LYS A 252 -26.94 18.20 8.58
C LYS A 252 -27.70 19.37 7.94
N GLU A 253 -27.31 20.60 8.24
CA GLU A 253 -27.89 21.82 7.65
C GLU A 253 -27.53 21.96 6.16
N LYS A 254 -26.30 21.60 5.76
CA LYS A 254 -25.91 21.56 4.33
C LYS A 254 -26.70 20.52 3.54
N ALA A 255 -26.95 19.35 4.12
CA ALA A 255 -27.75 18.30 3.49
C ALA A 255 -29.23 18.70 3.39
N ILE A 256 -29.77 19.34 4.42
CA ILE A 256 -31.14 19.90 4.41
C ILE A 256 -31.26 20.98 3.33
N ASN A 257 -30.32 21.93 3.26
CA ASN A 257 -30.34 22.97 2.23
C ASN A 257 -30.19 22.40 0.82
N LYS A 258 -29.33 21.40 0.61
CA LYS A 258 -29.21 20.74 -0.69
C LYS A 258 -30.49 20.02 -1.11
N LYS A 259 -31.20 19.41 -0.13
CA LYS A 259 -32.48 18.74 -0.35
C LYS A 259 -33.61 19.72 -0.65
N LEU A 260 -33.65 20.86 0.06
CA LEU A 260 -34.59 21.95 -0.20
C LEU A 260 -34.35 22.56 -1.58
N ILE A 261 -33.09 22.83 -1.95
CA ILE A 261 -32.75 23.35 -3.28
C ILE A 261 -33.21 22.38 -4.36
N SER A 262 -32.93 21.08 -4.26
CA SER A 262 -33.41 20.10 -5.25
C SER A 262 -34.92 19.93 -5.30
N GLN A 263 -35.62 20.18 -4.19
CA GLN A 263 -37.08 20.04 -4.11
C GLN A 263 -37.81 21.23 -4.77
N TYR A 264 -37.17 22.39 -4.83
CA TYR A 264 -37.78 23.62 -5.30
C TYR A 264 -37.07 24.25 -6.52
N SER A 265 -35.95 23.69 -7.02
CA SER A 265 -35.23 24.26 -8.17
C SER A 265 -35.76 23.81 -9.53
N ASP A 266 -36.44 22.67 -9.63
CA ASP A 266 -36.74 22.06 -10.94
C ASP A 266 -38.25 21.98 -11.21
N ASN A 267 -38.96 23.10 -11.06
CA ASN A 267 -40.31 23.22 -11.62
C ASN A 267 -40.63 24.63 -12.16
N THR A 268 -39.66 25.24 -12.84
CA THR A 268 -39.92 26.41 -13.70
C THR A 268 -39.78 26.04 -15.17
N GLN A 269 -40.69 25.17 -15.63
CA GLN A 269 -41.13 25.12 -17.03
C GLN A 269 -42.66 25.00 -17.08
N ASN A 270 -43.37 26.01 -16.58
CA ASN A 270 -44.62 26.53 -17.18
C ASN A 270 -45.22 27.67 -16.33
N SER A 271 -44.65 28.86 -16.46
CA SER A 271 -45.32 30.17 -16.38
C SER A 271 -44.21 31.20 -16.37
N GLY A 272 -43.99 31.90 -17.48
CA GLY A 272 -42.89 32.84 -17.67
C GLY A 272 -42.97 34.09 -16.79
N LEU A 273 -42.74 33.94 -15.50
CA LEU A 273 -42.63 35.03 -14.53
C LEU A 273 -41.48 34.73 -13.58
N ASN A 274 -40.41 35.52 -13.67
CA ASN A 274 -39.33 35.49 -12.69
C ASN A 274 -39.87 36.06 -11.36
N LEU A 275 -39.29 35.63 -10.22
CA LEU A 275 -39.61 36.14 -8.89
C LEU A 275 -39.52 37.68 -8.79
N GLY A 276 -38.64 38.28 -9.60
CA GLY A 276 -38.54 39.74 -9.75
C GLY A 276 -39.78 40.38 -10.41
N ASP A 277 -40.43 39.69 -11.35
CA ASP A 277 -41.64 40.17 -12.03
C ASP A 277 -42.88 40.05 -11.13
N LEU A 278 -42.92 39.01 -10.29
CA LEU A 278 -43.95 38.86 -9.26
C LEU A 278 -43.85 39.94 -8.19
N LEU A 279 -42.63 40.32 -7.78
CA LEU A 279 -42.43 41.40 -6.80
C LEU A 279 -42.81 42.77 -7.36
N LYS A 280 -42.51 43.05 -8.64
CA LYS A 280 -42.97 44.29 -9.30
C LYS A 280 -44.49 44.36 -9.43
N ASN A 281 -45.14 43.28 -9.86
CA ASN A 281 -46.59 43.22 -9.97
C ASN A 281 -47.33 43.39 -8.62
N PHE A 282 -46.70 43.01 -7.50
CA PHE A 282 -47.24 43.24 -6.16
C PHE A 282 -47.04 44.67 -5.66
N ILE A 283 -46.02 45.36 -6.14
CA ILE A 283 -45.74 46.76 -5.80
C ILE A 283 -46.64 47.70 -6.62
N ASP A 284 -46.93 47.39 -7.88
CA ASP A 284 -47.74 48.22 -8.79
C ASP A 284 -49.27 48.12 -8.56
N LYS A 285 -49.74 47.20 -7.69
CA LYS A 285 -51.16 47.01 -7.36
C LYS A 285 -51.62 47.68 -6.06
N LYS A 286 -50.91 48.70 -5.60
CA LYS A 286 -51.27 49.50 -4.43
C LYS A 286 -51.56 50.94 -4.79
#